data_AF-A0A9E7F6L7-F1
#
_entry.id   AF-A0A9E7F6L7-F1
#
_cell.length_a   1.000
_cell.length_b   1.000
_cell.length_c   1.000
_cell.angle_alpha   90.00
_cell.angle_beta   90.00
_cell.angle_gamma   90.00
#
_symmetry.space_group_name_H-M   'P 1'
#
loop_
_entity.id
_entity.type
_entity.pdbx_description
1 polymer ?
#
loop_
_entity_poly.entity_id
_entity_poly.type
_entity_poly.pdbx_seq_one_letter_code
_entity_poly.pdbx_strand_id
1 'polypeptide(L)'
;MPLMALRERLNVLVNSMFLEGLLDQQFRQLQMLQDASSPGFVAEVITLFCEDSERMLTELTKLLDQAVVDYQKVDAYVHQLKGSSSRFAVGFVKCHTVYDEAQC
;
A
#
# COMPACT_ATOMS: atom_id res chain seq x y z
N MET A 1 -11.52 3.08 30.94
CA MET A 1 -10.58 4.11 30.43
C MET A 1 -9.49 3.64 29.44
N PRO A 2 -9.10 2.34 29.30
CA PRO A 2 -8.04 1.97 28.34
C PRO A 2 -8.42 2.13 26.86
N LEU A 3 -9.68 1.86 26.52
CA LEU A 3 -10.17 1.89 25.14
C LEU A 3 -10.09 3.29 24.50
N MET A 4 -10.39 4.33 25.28
CA MET A 4 -10.32 5.72 24.80
C MET A 4 -8.88 6.13 24.51
N ALA A 5 -7.94 5.78 25.38
CA ALA A 5 -6.52 6.09 25.17
C ALA A 5 -5.94 5.34 23.96
N LEU A 6 -6.36 4.09 23.73
CA LEU A 6 -5.97 3.34 22.54
C LEU A 6 -6.52 3.98 21.26
N ARG A 7 -7.78 4.43 21.29
CA ARG A 7 -8.41 5.10 20.16
C ARG A 7 -7.78 6.45 19.83
N GLU A 8 -7.42 7.22 20.85
CA GLU A 8 -6.66 8.48 20.71
C GLU A 8 -5.33 8.22 20.00
N ARG A 9 -4.57 7.22 20.46
CA ARG A 9 -3.29 6.82 19.84
C ARG A 9 -3.45 6.40 18.39
N LEU A 10 -4.48 5.62 18.07
CA LEU A 10 -4.78 5.22 16.70
C LEU A 10 -5.09 6.43 15.81
N ASN A 11 -5.89 7.38 16.31
CA ASN A 11 -6.19 8.60 15.57
C ASN A 11 -4.94 9.45 15.32
N VAL A 12 -4.06 9.59 16.31
CA VAL A 12 -2.79 10.31 16.15
C VAL A 12 -1.90 9.65 15.09
N LEU A 13 -1.78 8.32 15.11
CA LEU A 13 -1.01 7.57 14.12
C LEU A 13 -1.58 7.72 12.71
N VAL A 14 -2.89 7.56 12.54
CA VAL A 14 -3.53 7.72 11.22
C VAL A 14 -3.32 9.14 10.70
N ASN A 15 -3.46 10.16 11.56
CA ASN A 15 -3.21 11.54 11.17
C ASN A 15 -1.75 11.80 10.79
N SER A 16 -0.77 11.21 11.49
CA SER A 16 0.63 11.35 11.10
C SER A 16 0.90 10.71 9.75
N MET A 17 0.30 9.54 9.47
CA MET A 17 0.41 8.88 8.17
C MET A 17 -0.20 9.70 7.02
N PHE A 18 -1.29 10.43 7.26
CA PHE A 18 -1.82 11.40 6.29
C PHE A 18 -0.86 12.57 6.05
N LEU A 19 -0.25 13.11 7.11
CA LEU A 19 0.70 14.22 7.01
C LEU A 19 2.01 13.83 6.29
N GLU A 20 2.47 12.61 6.51
CA GLU A 20 3.64 12.02 5.84
C GLU A 20 3.35 11.61 4.38
N GLY A 21 2.09 11.72 3.92
CA GLY A 21 1.68 11.34 2.57
C GLY A 21 1.58 9.83 2.35
N LEU A 22 1.63 9.03 3.42
CA LEU A 22 1.46 7.57 3.37
C LEU A 22 0.01 7.18 3.03
N LEU A 23 -0.95 7.96 3.52
CA LEU A 23 -2.39 7.77 3.26
C LEU A 23 -2.93 8.95 2.45
N ASP A 24 -3.78 8.67 1.46
CA ASP A 24 -4.40 9.70 0.63
C ASP A 24 -5.93 9.70 0.74
N GLN A 25 -6.59 10.58 -0.03
CA GLN A 25 -8.05 10.72 -0.01
C GLN A 25 -8.81 9.42 -0.32
N GLN A 26 -8.23 8.48 -1.07
CA GLN A 26 -8.86 7.18 -1.31
C GLN A 26 -8.91 6.34 -0.03
N PHE A 27 -7.98 6.51 0.92
CA PHE A 27 -8.03 5.82 2.20
C PHE A 27 -9.23 6.28 3.02
N ARG A 28 -9.56 7.58 2.95
CA ARG A 28 -10.82 8.09 3.54
C ARG A 28 -12.05 7.49 2.88
N GLN A 29 -12.04 7.27 1.56
CA GLN A 29 -13.15 6.59 0.88
C GLN A 29 -13.30 5.13 1.34
N LEU A 30 -12.19 4.41 1.52
CA LEU A 30 -12.17 3.06 2.11
C LEU A 30 -12.72 3.05 3.55
N GLN A 31 -12.36 4.05 4.37
CA GLN A 31 -12.92 4.19 5.71
C GLN A 31 -14.42 4.49 5.70
N MET A 32 -14.92 5.26 4.72
CA MET A 32 -16.36 5.53 4.56
C MET A 32 -17.17 4.30 4.13
N LEU A 33 -16.54 3.31 3.50
CA LEU A 33 -17.16 2.02 3.15
C LEU A 33 -17.29 1.09 4.36
N GLN A 34 -16.56 1.36 5.45
CA GLN A 34 -16.71 0.61 6.70
C GLN A 34 -18.01 1.02 7.40
N ASP A 35 -18.91 0.06 7.58
CA ASP A 35 -20.19 0.27 8.23
C ASP A 35 -20.39 -0.70 9.43
N ALA A 36 -21.54 -0.59 10.10
CA ALA A 36 -21.86 -1.45 11.24
C ALA A 36 -21.98 -2.94 10.87
N SER A 37 -22.20 -3.27 9.59
CA SER A 37 -22.21 -4.64 9.07
C SER A 37 -20.81 -5.18 8.74
N SER A 38 -19.81 -4.31 8.59
CA SER A 38 -18.45 -4.67 8.19
C SER A 38 -17.38 -3.97 9.04
N PRO A 39 -17.38 -4.13 10.38
CA PRO A 39 -16.47 -3.42 11.27
C PRO A 39 -14.99 -3.79 11.10
N GLY A 40 -14.65 -4.77 10.25
CA GLY A 40 -13.28 -5.20 9.93
C GLY A 40 -12.80 -4.82 8.53
N PHE A 41 -13.63 -4.22 7.67
CA PHE A 41 -13.33 -4.06 6.23
C PHE A 41 -11.98 -3.39 5.96
N VAL A 42 -11.69 -2.26 6.63
CA VAL A 42 -10.42 -1.54 6.45
C VAL A 42 -9.23 -2.39 6.91
N ALA A 43 -9.38 -3.15 7.99
CA ALA A 43 -8.31 -4.01 8.49
C ALA A 43 -8.04 -5.19 7.54
N GLU A 44 -9.09 -5.77 6.94
CA GLU A 44 -8.97 -6.82 5.93
C GLU A 44 -8.26 -6.30 4.67
N VAL A 45 -8.65 -5.11 4.20
CA VAL A 45 -8.04 -4.46 3.04
C VAL A 45 -6.55 -4.16 3.26
N ILE A 46 -6.18 -3.66 4.45
CA ILE A 46 -4.78 -3.41 4.81
C ILE A 46 -4.01 -4.74 4.92
N THR A 47 -4.61 -5.75 5.54
CA THR A 47 -3.98 -7.08 5.67
C THR A 47 -3.67 -7.67 4.31
N LEU A 48 -4.65 -7.66 3.39
CA LEU A 48 -4.48 -8.16 2.04
C LEU A 48 -3.38 -7.41 1.27
N PHE A 49 -3.33 -6.07 1.42
CA PHE A 49 -2.27 -5.28 0.81
C PHE A 49 -0.87 -5.66 1.32
N CYS A 50 -0.73 -5.87 2.63
CA CYS A 50 0.54 -6.28 3.23
C CYS A 50 0.96 -7.67 2.74
N GLU A 51 0.04 -8.63 2.73
CA GLU A 51 0.30 -10.00 2.25
C GLU A 51 0.71 -10.02 0.77
N ASP A 52 -0.02 -9.28 -0.08
CA ASP A 52 0.33 -9.15 -1.50
C ASP A 52 1.70 -8.48 -1.66
N SER A 53 1.96 -7.38 -0.95
CA SER A 53 3.24 -6.66 -1.04
C SER A 53 4.41 -7.51 -0.59
N GLU A 54 4.27 -8.27 0.51
CA GLU A 54 5.31 -9.18 1.02
C GLU A 54 5.62 -10.28 0.00
N ARG A 55 4.58 -10.88 -0.59
CA ARG A 55 4.75 -11.89 -1.65
C ARG A 55 5.50 -11.30 -2.85
N MET A 56 5.14 -10.11 -3.28
CA MET A 56 5.77 -9.45 -4.42
C MET A 56 7.22 -9.07 -4.15
N LEU A 57 7.52 -8.52 -2.97
CA LEU A 57 8.90 -8.22 -2.55
C LEU A 57 9.75 -9.49 -2.43
N THR A 58 9.17 -10.58 -1.95
CA THR A 58 9.84 -11.88 -1.87
C THR A 58 10.21 -12.41 -3.26
N GLU A 59 9.29 -12.35 -4.22
CA GLU A 59 9.57 -12.78 -5.60
C GLU A 59 10.59 -11.86 -6.30
N LEU A 60 10.51 -10.55 -6.09
CA LEU A 60 11.52 -9.60 -6.58
C LEU A 60 12.91 -9.89 -6.01
N THR A 61 13.00 -10.17 -4.70
CA THR A 61 14.27 -10.51 -4.05
C THR A 61 14.86 -11.78 -4.65
N LYS A 62 14.04 -12.82 -4.87
CA LYS A 62 14.47 -14.07 -5.51
C LYS A 62 14.94 -13.88 -6.95
N LEU A 63 14.31 -12.98 -7.72
CA LEU A 63 14.71 -12.69 -9.10
C LEU A 63 16.04 -11.92 -9.16
N LEU A 64 16.27 -11.01 -8.22
CA LEU A 64 17.50 -10.22 -8.14
C LEU A 64 18.69 -11.01 -7.59
N ASP A 65 18.44 -12.07 -6.82
CA ASP A 65 19.48 -12.96 -6.27
C ASP A 65 19.99 -14.00 -7.30
N GLN A 66 19.44 -14.02 -8.52
CA GLN A 66 19.89 -14.91 -9.60
C GLN A 66 21.17 -14.40 -10.26
N ALA A 67 22.06 -15.32 -10.63
CA ALA A 67 23.31 -14.99 -11.35
C ALA A 67 23.08 -14.27 -12.69
N VAL A 68 21.92 -14.49 -13.33
CA VAL A 68 21.44 -13.73 -14.49
C VAL A 68 20.02 -13.28 -14.18
N VAL A 69 19.84 -11.97 -14.06
CA VAL A 69 18.54 -11.36 -13.70
C VAL A 69 17.65 -11.25 -14.94
N ASP A 70 16.43 -11.78 -14.83
CA ASP A 70 15.37 -11.59 -15.83
C ASP A 70 14.66 -10.25 -15.60
N TYR A 71 15.16 -9.19 -16.23
CA TYR A 71 14.62 -7.84 -16.08
C TYR A 71 13.18 -7.70 -16.57
N GLN A 72 12.71 -8.54 -17.50
CA GLN A 72 11.30 -8.50 -17.95
C GLN A 72 10.35 -8.96 -16.85
N LYS A 73 10.73 -9.99 -16.07
CA LYS A 73 9.95 -10.41 -14.90
C LYS A 73 10.01 -9.39 -13.77
N VAL A 74 11.17 -8.80 -13.52
CA VAL A 74 11.31 -7.74 -12.51
C VAL A 74 10.37 -6.56 -12.83
N ASP A 75 10.35 -6.11 -14.09
CA ASP A 75 9.46 -5.03 -14.54
C ASP A 75 7.97 -5.39 -14.33
N ALA A 76 7.56 -6.61 -14.66
CA ALA A 76 6.19 -7.08 -14.45
C ALA A 76 5.78 -7.06 -12.96
N TYR A 77 6.66 -7.50 -12.05
CA TYR A 77 6.40 -7.44 -10.61
C TYR A 77 6.38 -6.01 -10.07
N VAL A 78 7.28 -5.14 -10.53
CA VAL A 78 7.26 -3.72 -10.15
C VAL A 78 5.97 -3.04 -10.64
N HIS A 79 5.54 -3.35 -11.86
CA HIS A 79 4.29 -2.82 -12.43
C HIS A 79 3.06 -3.29 -11.63
N GLN A 80 3.00 -4.57 -11.27
CA GLN A 80 1.91 -5.10 -10.47
C GLN A 80 1.90 -4.51 -9.05
N LEU A 81 3.07 -4.19 -8.47
CA LEU A 81 3.19 -3.59 -7.14
C LEU A 81 2.72 -2.14 -7.17
N LYS A 82 3.13 -1.39 -8.19
CA LYS A 82 2.60 -0.04 -8.47
C LYS A 82 1.08 -0.08 -8.62
N GLY A 83 0.56 -1.07 -9.35
CA GLY A 83 -0.86 -1.30 -9.55
C GLY A 83 -1.61 -1.60 -8.25
N SER A 84 -1.09 -2.50 -7.39
CA SER A 84 -1.71 -2.80 -6.11
C SER A 84 -1.72 -1.56 -5.22
N SER A 85 -0.59 -0.88 -5.06
CA SER A 85 -0.49 0.35 -4.27
C SER A 85 -1.44 1.46 -4.71
N SER A 86 -1.70 1.58 -6.01
CA SER A 86 -2.67 2.54 -6.55
C SER A 86 -4.12 2.26 -6.14
N ARG A 87 -4.47 0.99 -5.89
CA ARG A 87 -5.81 0.54 -5.49
C ARG A 87 -6.02 0.65 -3.97
N PHE A 88 -4.94 0.57 -3.19
CA PHE A 88 -4.99 0.56 -1.73
C PHE A 88 -4.75 1.93 -1.09
N ALA A 89 -4.80 3.01 -1.89
CA ALA A 89 -4.72 4.40 -1.39
C ALA A 89 -3.42 4.76 -0.65
N VAL A 90 -2.33 4.03 -0.93
CA VAL A 90 -1.04 4.23 -0.27
C VAL A 90 -0.28 5.31 -1.05
N GLY A 91 -0.40 6.56 -0.60
CA GLY A 91 0.13 7.74 -1.29
C GLY A 91 1.64 7.71 -1.49
N PHE A 92 2.38 7.01 -0.63
CA PHE A 92 3.84 6.91 -0.71
C PHE A 92 4.33 5.86 -1.72
N VAL A 93 3.52 4.81 -1.98
CA VAL A 93 3.82 3.78 -2.99
C VAL A 93 3.14 4.09 -4.32
N LYS A 94 2.38 5.20 -4.41
CA LYS A 94 2.38 6.00 -5.64
C LYS A 94 3.80 6.54 -5.82
N CYS A 95 4.68 5.66 -6.27
CA CYS A 95 6.01 5.99 -6.73
C CYS A 95 5.80 7.15 -7.69
N HIS A 96 6.16 8.35 -7.23
CA HIS A 96 6.15 9.55 -8.03
C HIS A 96 6.83 9.16 -9.33
N THR A 97 6.08 9.22 -10.43
CA THR A 97 6.51 8.87 -11.77
C THR A 97 7.65 9.78 -12.18
N VAL A 98 8.87 9.46 -11.74
CA VAL A 98 10.07 9.67 -12.51
C VAL A 98 10.10 8.49 -13.48
N TYR A 99 10.16 8.75 -14.78
CA TYR A 99 10.06 7.80 -15.92
C TYR A 99 8.69 7.54 -16.56
N ASP A 100 7.82 8.56 -16.68
CA ASP A 100 6.78 8.53 -17.74
C ASP A 100 6.64 9.88 -18.48
N GLU A 101 7.76 10.58 -18.66
CA GLU A 101 7.94 11.65 -19.67
C GLU A 101 8.94 11.22 -20.77
N ALA A 102 8.99 9.94 -21.10
CA ALA A 102 9.83 9.45 -22.20
C ALA A 102 9.18 8.29 -22.94
N GLN A 103 8.02 8.54 -23.56
CA GLN A 103 7.69 7.99 -24.87
C GLN A 103 6.54 8.79 -25.49
N CYS A 104 6.92 9.90 -26.09
CA CYS A 104 6.36 10.33 -27.37
C CYS A 104 7.25 9.75 -28.48
#